data_AF-A0A661BEE0-F1
#
_entry.id   AF-A0A661BEE0-F1
#
_cell.length_a   1.000
_cell.length_b   1.000
_cell.length_c   1.000
_cell.angle_alpha   90.00
_cell.angle_beta   90.00
_cell.angle_gamma   90.00
#
_symmetry.space_group_name_H-M   'P 1'
#
loop_
_entity.id
_entity.type
_entity.pdbx_description
1 polymer ?
#
loop_
_entity_poly.entity_id
_entity_poly.type
_entity_poly.pdbx_seq_one_letter_code
_entity_poly.pdbx_strand_id
1 'polypeptide(L)'
;LWLYELSFMDTGGDITSRVSFGMSNEATENYDLGIDILSLPPVPGELGGYFSIHDPAHPHITGLSRDIRNSHSIPSVWELITCEGGGTVLWEIEYLPAGRLTLNDSLDMTVTTEYSFSANETLYIRFDRPPLEFATITLYEGWNLVSLPVVPMAELAEIFPTMIGDAYRFLPDEGRYEPVLSPQPGEGFWLLSSSATSVTLSGMRLEGYHRHLSRGWNILGALSSPYPADSLCISEGAEHSPLYRFIAPERRYEMADTLLPGDGYWIYLFEPTTVSVGD
;
A
#
# COMPACT_ATOMS: atom_id res chain seq x y z
N LEU A 1 -4.41 -14.16 1.12
CA LEU A 1 -5.66 -14.60 0.47
C LEU A 1 -6.79 -13.77 1.06
N TRP A 2 -7.51 -13.04 0.22
CA TRP A 2 -8.82 -12.51 0.60
C TRP A 2 -9.84 -13.05 -0.41
N LEU A 3 -11.03 -13.37 0.08
CA LEU A 3 -12.15 -13.89 -0.69
C LEU A 3 -13.38 -13.15 -0.23
N TYR A 4 -14.21 -12.78 -1.19
CA TYR A 4 -15.38 -11.97 -0.95
C TYR A 4 -16.58 -12.51 -1.73
N GLU A 5 -17.75 -12.42 -1.13
CA GLU A 5 -18.99 -12.99 -1.67
C GLU A 5 -19.96 -11.88 -2.06
N LEU A 6 -20.51 -11.99 -3.27
CA LEU A 6 -21.59 -11.17 -3.78
C LEU A 6 -22.88 -11.98 -3.77
N SER A 7 -23.95 -11.38 -3.25
CA SER A 7 -25.28 -11.99 -3.22
C SER A 7 -26.20 -11.33 -4.26
N PHE A 8 -26.88 -12.14 -5.07
CA PHE A 8 -27.89 -11.68 -6.01
C PHE A 8 -29.27 -11.71 -5.36
N MET A 9 -29.94 -10.58 -5.34
CA MET A 9 -31.29 -10.40 -4.83
C MET A 9 -32.25 -10.11 -5.98
N ASP A 10 -33.35 -10.85 -6.03
CA ASP A 10 -34.40 -10.63 -7.02
C ASP A 10 -35.30 -9.43 -6.68
N THR A 11 -36.26 -9.13 -7.55
CA THR A 11 -37.21 -8.04 -7.31
C THR A 11 -38.23 -8.33 -6.20
N GLY A 12 -38.31 -9.58 -5.75
CA GLY A 12 -39.11 -10.02 -4.60
C GLY A 12 -38.40 -9.84 -3.25
N GLY A 13 -37.09 -9.59 -3.26
CA GLY A 13 -36.25 -9.43 -2.07
C GLY A 13 -35.57 -10.71 -1.59
N ASP A 14 -35.67 -11.80 -2.35
CA ASP A 14 -35.05 -13.09 -2.01
C ASP A 14 -33.64 -13.19 -2.61
N ILE A 15 -32.69 -13.70 -1.82
CA ILE A 15 -31.35 -14.02 -2.31
C ILE A 15 -31.43 -15.33 -3.09
N THR A 16 -31.11 -15.26 -4.37
CA THR A 16 -31.24 -16.37 -5.32
C THR A 16 -29.91 -17.09 -5.48
N SER A 17 -28.84 -16.36 -5.78
CA SER A 17 -27.52 -16.94 -6.01
C SER A 17 -26.40 -16.14 -5.37
N ARG A 18 -25.22 -16.76 -5.29
CA ARG A 18 -24.00 -16.18 -4.72
C ARG A 18 -22.81 -16.50 -5.62
N VAL A 19 -21.97 -15.51 -5.82
CA VAL A 19 -20.67 -15.68 -6.49
C VAL A 19 -19.59 -15.11 -5.59
N SER A 20 -18.36 -15.59 -5.76
CA SER A 20 -17.25 -15.13 -4.94
C SER A 20 -16.04 -14.75 -5.78
N PHE A 21 -15.34 -13.70 -5.39
CA PHE A 21 -14.09 -13.30 -6.04
C PHE A 21 -13.05 -12.94 -5.01
N GLY A 22 -11.78 -12.98 -5.39
CA GLY A 22 -10.72 -12.72 -4.42
C GLY A 22 -9.34 -12.72 -5.03
N MET A 23 -8.32 -12.61 -4.17
CA MET A 23 -6.94 -12.70 -4.61
C MET A 23 -6.09 -13.56 -3.68
N SER A 24 -5.19 -14.33 -4.29
CA SER A 24 -4.22 -15.21 -3.63
C SER A 24 -2.84 -15.09 -4.27
N ASN A 25 -1.78 -15.36 -3.49
CA ASN A 25 -0.43 -15.43 -4.03
C ASN A 25 -0.21 -16.71 -4.88
N GLU A 26 -1.06 -17.73 -4.68
CA GLU A 26 -0.99 -19.04 -5.33
C GLU A 26 -1.84 -19.14 -6.59
N ALA A 27 -2.66 -18.13 -6.88
CA ALA A 27 -3.56 -18.09 -8.03
C ALA A 27 -2.91 -17.43 -9.25
N THR A 28 -3.53 -17.55 -10.41
CA THR A 28 -3.14 -16.97 -11.69
C THR A 28 -4.28 -16.10 -12.25
N GLU A 29 -4.09 -15.52 -13.44
CA GLU A 29 -5.17 -14.80 -14.14
C GLU A 29 -6.07 -15.75 -14.96
N ASN A 30 -5.68 -17.02 -15.06
CA ASN A 30 -6.40 -18.05 -15.81
C ASN A 30 -7.05 -19.03 -14.82
N TYR A 31 -7.74 -20.04 -15.36
CA TYR A 31 -8.43 -21.03 -14.55
C TYR A 31 -7.44 -21.87 -13.72
N ASP A 32 -7.62 -21.84 -12.40
CA ASP A 32 -6.84 -22.60 -11.43
C ASP A 32 -7.65 -23.74 -10.79
N LEU A 33 -7.25 -24.98 -11.09
CA LEU A 33 -7.91 -26.17 -10.55
C LEU A 33 -7.77 -26.24 -9.02
N GLY A 34 -8.90 -26.23 -8.31
CA GLY A 34 -8.97 -26.34 -6.85
C GLY A 34 -8.92 -24.99 -6.12
N ILE A 35 -8.71 -23.90 -6.84
CA ILE A 35 -8.81 -22.52 -6.34
C ILE A 35 -10.12 -21.91 -6.86
N ASP A 36 -10.34 -22.00 -8.17
CA ASP A 36 -11.57 -21.54 -8.83
C ASP A 36 -12.69 -22.57 -8.74
N ILE A 37 -13.94 -22.08 -8.83
CA ILE A 37 -15.13 -22.92 -8.91
C ILE A 37 -15.85 -22.60 -10.20
N LEU A 38 -16.04 -23.64 -11.02
CA LEU A 38 -16.79 -23.56 -12.27
C LEU A 38 -18.22 -23.12 -12.00
N SER A 39 -18.72 -22.19 -12.80
CA SER A 39 -20.14 -21.87 -12.78
C SER A 39 -20.92 -23.03 -13.39
N LEU A 40 -22.00 -23.43 -12.73
CA LEU A 40 -22.97 -24.35 -13.31
C LEU A 40 -23.89 -23.57 -14.26
N PRO A 41 -24.51 -24.23 -15.25
CA PRO A 41 -25.54 -23.60 -16.06
C PRO A 41 -26.59 -22.94 -15.16
N PRO A 42 -27.03 -21.70 -15.47
CA PRO A 42 -28.00 -21.01 -14.64
C PRO A 42 -29.28 -21.85 -14.53
N VAL A 43 -29.83 -21.91 -13.32
CA VAL A 43 -31.13 -22.54 -13.11
C VAL A 43 -32.18 -21.66 -13.79
N PRO A 44 -33.02 -22.21 -14.70
CA PRO A 44 -33.99 -21.40 -15.42
C PRO A 44 -34.92 -20.63 -14.49
N GLY A 45 -34.99 -19.30 -14.66
CA GLY A 45 -35.81 -18.41 -13.83
C GLY A 45 -35.20 -18.01 -12.49
N GLU A 46 -33.99 -18.45 -12.16
CA GLU A 46 -33.26 -18.04 -10.95
C GLU A 46 -32.24 -16.97 -11.32
N LEU A 47 -32.37 -15.79 -10.72
CA LEU A 47 -31.45 -14.68 -10.95
C LEU A 47 -30.03 -15.07 -10.50
N GLY A 48 -29.03 -14.70 -11.30
CA GLY A 48 -27.65 -14.83 -10.86
C GLY A 48 -26.61 -14.22 -11.76
N GLY A 49 -25.41 -14.76 -11.66
CA GLY A 49 -24.31 -14.35 -12.50
C GLY A 49 -23.11 -15.28 -12.39
N TYR A 50 -22.12 -15.02 -13.24
CA TYR A 50 -20.85 -15.73 -13.24
C TYR A 50 -19.73 -14.81 -13.73
N PHE A 51 -18.51 -15.09 -13.30
CA PHE A 51 -17.33 -14.42 -13.79
C PHE A 51 -16.91 -15.00 -15.13
N SER A 52 -16.85 -14.16 -16.16
CA SER A 52 -16.34 -14.53 -17.47
C SER A 52 -14.84 -14.76 -17.40
N ILE A 53 -14.36 -15.84 -18.02
CA ILE A 53 -12.94 -16.15 -18.14
C ILE A 53 -12.61 -16.61 -19.55
N HIS A 54 -11.42 -16.24 -20.02
CA HIS A 54 -10.89 -16.68 -21.30
C HIS A 54 -9.49 -17.28 -21.10
N ASP A 55 -9.45 -18.59 -20.82
CA ASP A 55 -8.22 -19.35 -20.71
C ASP A 55 -7.91 -20.11 -22.02
N PRO A 56 -6.82 -19.76 -22.75
CA PRO A 56 -6.41 -20.48 -23.95
C PRO A 56 -6.08 -21.96 -23.71
N ALA A 57 -5.66 -22.34 -22.50
CA ALA A 57 -5.37 -23.73 -22.13
C ALA A 57 -6.66 -24.54 -21.86
N HIS A 58 -7.73 -23.87 -21.45
CA HIS A 58 -9.03 -24.48 -21.16
C HIS A 58 -10.19 -23.72 -21.83
N PRO A 59 -10.28 -23.71 -23.17
CA PRO A 59 -11.23 -22.87 -23.91
C PRO A 59 -12.70 -23.26 -23.72
N HIS A 60 -12.97 -24.40 -23.08
CA HIS A 60 -14.33 -24.87 -22.75
C HIS A 60 -14.83 -24.32 -21.42
N ILE A 61 -13.96 -23.72 -20.60
CA ILE A 61 -14.33 -23.07 -19.34
C ILE A 61 -14.56 -21.60 -19.65
N THR A 62 -15.83 -21.20 -19.64
CA THR A 62 -16.23 -19.84 -20.01
C THR A 62 -16.82 -19.05 -18.84
N GLY A 63 -17.01 -19.69 -17.67
CA GLY A 63 -17.68 -19.06 -16.54
C GLY A 63 -17.34 -19.69 -15.20
N LEU A 64 -17.10 -18.85 -14.21
CA LEU A 64 -16.75 -19.23 -12.83
C LEU A 64 -17.76 -18.66 -11.82
N SER A 65 -18.17 -19.45 -10.84
CA SER A 65 -18.90 -18.95 -9.66
C SER A 65 -17.93 -18.49 -8.56
N ARG A 66 -16.66 -18.91 -8.67
CA ARG A 66 -15.54 -18.38 -7.89
C ARG A 66 -14.33 -18.12 -8.78
N ASP A 67 -13.88 -16.87 -8.83
CA ASP A 67 -12.68 -16.43 -9.56
C ASP A 67 -11.69 -15.80 -8.56
N ILE A 68 -10.57 -16.48 -8.30
CA ILE A 68 -9.49 -15.95 -7.45
C ILE A 68 -8.28 -15.65 -8.32
N ARG A 69 -7.78 -14.42 -8.26
CA ARG A 69 -6.67 -13.96 -9.10
C ARG A 69 -5.36 -13.76 -8.34
N ASN A 70 -4.27 -13.54 -9.06
CA ASN A 70 -2.97 -13.36 -8.42
C ASN A 70 -2.89 -12.01 -7.69
N SER A 71 -2.55 -12.05 -6.40
CA SER A 71 -2.43 -10.87 -5.54
C SER A 71 -1.34 -9.87 -5.94
N HIS A 72 -0.41 -10.23 -6.83
CA HIS A 72 0.64 -9.36 -7.35
C HIS A 72 0.28 -8.73 -8.71
N SER A 73 -0.73 -9.27 -9.40
CA SER A 73 -1.16 -8.83 -10.73
C SER A 73 -2.22 -7.73 -10.66
N ILE A 74 -1.85 -6.58 -10.12
CA ILE A 74 -2.76 -5.44 -9.93
C ILE A 74 -2.51 -4.40 -11.02
N PRO A 75 -3.54 -3.74 -11.58
CA PRO A 75 -4.97 -3.88 -11.27
C PRO A 75 -5.58 -5.18 -11.78
N SER A 76 -6.48 -5.77 -10.99
CA SER A 76 -7.28 -6.93 -11.42
C SER A 76 -8.71 -6.51 -11.72
N VAL A 77 -9.28 -7.07 -12.79
CA VAL A 77 -10.62 -6.73 -13.26
C VAL A 77 -11.44 -8.00 -13.47
N TRP A 78 -12.47 -8.21 -12.66
CA TRP A 78 -13.45 -9.28 -12.83
C TRP A 78 -14.62 -8.81 -13.69
N GLU A 79 -14.97 -9.63 -14.68
CA GLU A 79 -16.13 -9.42 -15.55
C GLU A 79 -17.30 -10.28 -15.05
N LEU A 80 -18.20 -9.68 -14.29
CA LEU A 80 -19.39 -10.37 -13.77
C LEU A 80 -20.55 -10.23 -14.75
N ILE A 81 -20.94 -11.32 -15.39
CA ILE A 81 -22.09 -11.36 -16.30
C ILE A 81 -23.32 -11.77 -15.49
N THR A 82 -24.35 -10.92 -15.47
CA THR A 82 -25.64 -11.24 -14.84
C THR A 82 -26.53 -12.06 -15.79
N CYS A 83 -27.40 -12.90 -15.25
CA CYS A 83 -28.31 -13.76 -16.03
C CYS A 83 -29.72 -13.82 -15.43
N GLU A 84 -30.69 -14.25 -16.25
CA GLU A 84 -32.08 -14.54 -15.85
C GLU A 84 -32.92 -13.35 -15.31
N GLY A 85 -32.50 -12.10 -15.54
CA GLY A 85 -33.32 -10.91 -15.26
C GLY A 85 -32.55 -9.72 -14.70
N GLY A 86 -33.27 -8.63 -14.40
CA GLY A 86 -32.73 -7.51 -13.62
C GLY A 86 -32.97 -7.73 -12.13
N GLY A 87 -32.05 -7.24 -11.30
CA GLY A 87 -32.10 -7.39 -9.85
C GLY A 87 -31.06 -6.52 -9.16
N THR A 88 -30.70 -6.86 -7.94
CA THR A 88 -29.72 -6.12 -7.14
C THR A 88 -28.60 -7.04 -6.70
N VAL A 89 -27.35 -6.62 -6.88
CA VAL A 89 -26.19 -7.30 -6.30
C VAL A 89 -25.82 -6.61 -4.98
N LEU A 90 -25.58 -7.41 -3.95
CA LEU A 90 -25.37 -6.99 -2.57
C LEU A 90 -24.03 -7.46 -2.05
N TRP A 91 -23.42 -6.66 -1.17
CA TRP A 91 -22.13 -6.97 -0.56
C TRP A 91 -21.90 -6.27 0.80
N GLU A 92 -21.02 -6.82 1.64
CA GLU A 92 -20.71 -6.34 2.99
C GLU A 92 -19.36 -5.60 3.12
N ILE A 93 -19.33 -4.35 3.59
CA ILE A 93 -18.09 -3.54 3.63
C ILE A 93 -17.03 -4.09 4.61
N GLU A 94 -17.43 -4.76 5.70
CA GLU A 94 -16.55 -5.12 6.82
C GLU A 94 -15.41 -6.09 6.45
N TYR A 95 -15.52 -6.78 5.32
CA TYR A 95 -14.54 -7.76 4.85
C TYR A 95 -13.81 -7.35 3.56
N LEU A 96 -13.96 -6.10 3.14
CA LEU A 96 -13.29 -5.63 1.93
C LEU A 96 -11.77 -5.43 2.15
N PRO A 97 -10.94 -5.80 1.16
CA PRO A 97 -9.49 -5.63 1.25
C PRO A 97 -9.10 -4.15 1.27
N ALA A 98 -7.98 -3.85 1.93
CA ALA A 98 -7.35 -2.53 1.84
C ALA A 98 -6.89 -2.25 0.41
N GLY A 99 -7.47 -1.23 -0.23
CA GLY A 99 -7.23 -0.87 -1.61
C GLY A 99 -8.40 -0.06 -2.18
N ARG A 100 -8.37 0.19 -3.48
CA ARG A 100 -9.45 0.84 -4.22
C ARG A 100 -10.25 -0.23 -4.96
N LEU A 101 -11.48 -0.49 -4.51
CA LEU A 101 -12.40 -1.42 -5.14
C LEU A 101 -13.56 -0.66 -5.77
N THR A 102 -13.67 -0.71 -7.09
CA THR A 102 -14.72 0.01 -7.84
C THR A 102 -15.55 -0.94 -8.69
N LEU A 103 -16.85 -0.69 -8.75
CA LEU A 103 -17.80 -1.31 -9.68
C LEU A 103 -18.05 -0.36 -10.86
N ASN A 104 -17.99 -0.87 -12.09
CA ASN A 104 -18.19 -0.12 -13.33
C ASN A 104 -17.36 1.18 -13.39
N ASP A 105 -16.12 1.11 -12.87
CA ASP A 105 -15.12 2.19 -12.78
C ASP A 105 -15.58 3.49 -12.07
N SER A 106 -16.78 3.50 -11.48
CA SER A 106 -17.43 4.72 -11.00
C SER A 106 -18.00 4.59 -9.59
N LEU A 107 -18.49 3.42 -9.23
CA LEU A 107 -19.10 3.18 -7.94
C LEU A 107 -18.07 2.59 -6.97
N ASP A 108 -17.85 3.26 -5.84
CA ASP A 108 -16.94 2.80 -4.79
C ASP A 108 -17.64 1.75 -3.92
N MET A 109 -17.16 0.51 -3.99
CA MET A 109 -17.72 -0.62 -3.25
C MET A 109 -17.39 -0.58 -1.76
N THR A 110 -16.45 0.28 -1.32
CA THR A 110 -16.13 0.48 0.11
C THR A 110 -17.10 1.42 0.81
N VAL A 111 -17.92 2.16 0.06
CA VAL A 111 -18.89 3.13 0.56
C VAL A 111 -20.32 2.65 0.38
N THR A 112 -20.58 1.95 -0.72
CA THR A 112 -21.90 1.42 -1.07
C THR A 112 -21.94 -0.09 -0.82
N THR A 113 -23.13 -0.67 -0.67
CA THR A 113 -23.33 -2.11 -0.38
C THR A 113 -24.26 -2.80 -1.38
N GLU A 114 -24.77 -2.05 -2.36
CA GLU A 114 -25.76 -2.54 -3.31
C GLU A 114 -25.64 -1.86 -4.67
N TYR A 115 -25.99 -2.59 -5.73
CA TYR A 115 -26.09 -2.06 -7.09
C TYR A 115 -27.23 -2.75 -7.85
N SER A 116 -28.11 -1.97 -8.46
CA SER A 116 -29.21 -2.49 -9.28
C SER A 116 -28.80 -2.57 -10.74
N PHE A 117 -28.95 -3.75 -11.34
CA PHE A 117 -28.53 -4.06 -12.70
C PHE A 117 -29.71 -4.49 -13.58
N SER A 118 -29.53 -4.37 -14.90
CA SER A 118 -30.48 -4.82 -15.92
C SER A 118 -30.20 -6.25 -16.38
N ALA A 119 -31.17 -6.88 -17.03
CA ALA A 119 -31.00 -8.24 -17.54
C ALA A 119 -29.82 -8.35 -18.51
N ASN A 120 -28.92 -9.32 -18.26
CA ASN A 120 -27.72 -9.59 -19.04
C ASN A 120 -26.71 -8.42 -19.08
N GLU A 121 -26.64 -7.65 -18.00
CA GLU A 121 -25.63 -6.61 -17.82
C GLU A 121 -24.29 -7.24 -17.44
N THR A 122 -23.19 -6.66 -17.96
CA THR A 122 -21.83 -7.02 -17.53
C THR A 122 -21.32 -5.97 -16.57
N LEU A 123 -21.02 -6.39 -15.35
CA LEU A 123 -20.48 -5.54 -14.30
C LEU A 123 -18.97 -5.75 -14.21
N TYR A 124 -18.22 -4.66 -14.12
CA TYR A 124 -16.77 -4.69 -14.01
C TYR A 124 -16.37 -4.38 -12.58
N ILE A 125 -15.83 -5.37 -11.87
CA ILE A 125 -15.25 -5.17 -10.54
C ILE A 125 -13.77 -4.99 -10.72
N ARG A 126 -13.26 -3.81 -10.37
CA ARG A 126 -11.84 -3.49 -10.45
C ARG A 126 -11.28 -3.34 -9.05
N PHE A 127 -10.27 -4.14 -8.74
CA PHE A 127 -9.44 -3.94 -7.55
C PHE A 127 -8.09 -3.36 -7.97
N ASP A 128 -7.75 -2.24 -7.35
CA ASP A 128 -6.50 -1.55 -7.55
C ASP A 128 -5.84 -1.26 -6.19
N ARG A 129 -4.53 -1.27 -6.15
CA ARG A 129 -3.74 -0.79 -5.01
C ARG A 129 -2.54 -0.05 -5.58
N PRO A 130 -2.04 1.00 -4.90
CA PRO A 130 -0.82 1.67 -5.32
C PRO A 130 0.28 0.62 -5.57
N PRO A 131 1.02 0.72 -6.70
CA PRO A 131 2.08 -0.25 -6.99
C PRO A 131 3.08 -0.27 -5.84
N LEU A 132 3.56 -1.46 -5.48
CA LEU A 132 4.63 -1.58 -4.50
C LEU A 132 5.91 -1.02 -5.10
N GLU A 133 6.58 -0.18 -4.34
CA GLU A 133 7.90 0.31 -4.66
C GLU A 133 8.94 -0.43 -3.82
N PHE A 134 10.03 -0.79 -4.47
CA PHE A 134 11.19 -1.39 -3.83
C PHE A 134 12.26 -0.32 -3.69
N ALA A 135 12.73 -0.15 -2.46
CA ALA A 135 13.85 0.73 -2.16
C ALA A 135 14.97 -0.08 -1.53
N THR A 136 16.21 0.38 -1.72
CA THR A 136 17.39 -0.23 -1.11
C THR A 136 18.06 0.76 -0.18
N ILE A 137 18.28 0.36 1.07
CA ILE A 137 19.02 1.12 2.08
C ILE A 137 20.37 0.43 2.26
N THR A 138 21.45 1.21 2.15
CA THR A 138 22.81 0.72 2.43
C THR A 138 23.16 1.03 3.87
N LEU A 139 23.47 -0.01 4.64
CA LEU A 139 23.95 0.09 6.01
C LEU A 139 25.44 -0.19 6.08
N TYR A 140 26.11 0.53 6.98
CA TYR A 140 27.50 0.30 7.34
C TYR A 140 27.58 -0.28 8.76
N GLU A 141 28.66 -0.98 9.06
CA GLU A 141 28.91 -1.44 10.42
C GLU A 141 29.00 -0.25 11.39
N GLY A 142 28.25 -0.32 12.50
CA GLY A 142 28.12 0.79 13.44
C GLY A 142 26.83 1.59 13.26
N TRP A 143 26.85 2.84 13.72
CA TRP A 143 25.68 3.71 13.70
C TRP A 143 25.40 4.22 12.28
N ASN A 144 24.13 4.20 11.89
CA ASN A 144 23.62 4.77 10.65
C ASN A 144 22.45 5.69 10.98
N LEU A 145 22.39 6.84 10.32
CA LEU A 145 21.25 7.75 10.38
C LEU A 145 20.43 7.55 9.12
N VAL A 146 19.26 6.94 9.25
CA VAL A 146 18.46 6.47 8.11
C VAL A 146 17.05 7.02 8.18
N SER A 147 16.33 6.86 7.08
CA SER A 147 14.89 7.01 7.03
C SER A 147 14.27 5.99 6.08
N LEU A 148 12.95 5.82 6.16
CA LEU A 148 12.24 4.89 5.28
C LEU A 148 11.76 5.64 4.03
N PRO A 149 12.26 5.30 2.84
CA PRO A 149 11.87 5.95 1.59
C PRO A 149 10.51 5.48 1.07
N VAL A 150 9.90 4.48 1.70
CA VAL A 150 8.55 3.96 1.41
C VAL A 150 7.83 3.73 2.73
N VAL A 151 6.50 3.70 2.72
CA VAL A 151 5.72 3.24 3.87
C VAL A 151 5.78 1.70 3.88
N PRO A 152 6.54 1.09 4.81
CA PRO A 152 6.82 -0.34 4.74
C PRO A 152 5.57 -1.17 5.06
N MET A 153 5.53 -2.39 4.52
CA MET A 153 4.54 -3.40 4.90
C MET A 153 5.03 -4.37 5.99
N ALA A 154 6.31 -4.27 6.37
CA ALA A 154 6.97 -5.13 7.33
C ALA A 154 7.49 -4.30 8.51
N GLU A 155 7.68 -4.96 9.65
CA GLU A 155 8.23 -4.32 10.85
C GLU A 155 9.72 -4.02 10.69
N LEU A 156 10.24 -3.02 11.42
CA LEU A 156 11.65 -2.62 11.34
C LEU A 156 12.63 -3.77 11.58
N ALA A 157 12.31 -4.68 12.51
CA ALA A 157 13.14 -5.84 12.82
C ALA A 157 13.23 -6.85 11.66
N GLU A 158 12.19 -6.95 10.83
CA GLU A 158 12.19 -7.78 9.63
C GLU A 158 12.95 -7.11 8.48
N ILE A 159 12.80 -5.79 8.37
CA ILE A 159 13.52 -4.98 7.37
C ILE A 159 15.02 -5.00 7.67
N PHE A 160 15.44 -4.80 8.91
CA PHE A 160 16.84 -4.64 9.29
C PHE A 160 17.38 -5.82 10.12
N PRO A 161 17.72 -6.97 9.48
CA PRO A 161 18.12 -8.18 10.20
C PRO A 161 19.47 -8.06 10.92
N THR A 162 20.30 -7.07 10.55
CA THR A 162 21.61 -6.79 11.19
C THR A 162 21.52 -5.73 12.28
N MET A 163 20.33 -5.23 12.61
CA MET A 163 20.13 -4.23 13.65
C MET A 163 20.45 -4.82 15.03
N ILE A 164 21.26 -4.11 15.81
CA ILE A 164 21.56 -4.42 17.20
C ILE A 164 20.66 -3.55 18.08
N GLY A 165 19.80 -4.19 18.87
CA GLY A 165 18.86 -3.48 19.75
C GLY A 165 17.69 -2.89 18.96
N ASP A 166 17.31 -1.65 19.28
CA ASP A 166 16.21 -0.94 18.64
C ASP A 166 16.71 0.14 17.66
N ALA A 167 15.79 0.63 16.82
CA ALA A 167 15.95 1.93 16.17
C ALA A 167 15.60 3.05 17.16
N TYR A 168 16.27 4.21 17.05
CA TYR A 168 16.11 5.32 17.99
C TYR A 168 15.77 6.63 17.29
N ARG A 169 14.66 7.26 17.65
CA ARG A 169 14.34 8.63 17.23
C ARG A 169 14.82 9.63 18.26
N PHE A 170 15.11 10.84 17.79
CA PHE A 170 15.45 11.96 18.65
C PHE A 170 14.19 12.75 19.03
N LEU A 171 14.02 13.03 20.33
CA LEU A 171 12.98 13.89 20.87
C LEU A 171 13.56 15.29 21.12
N PRO A 172 13.27 16.29 20.27
CA PRO A 172 13.87 17.61 20.38
C PRO A 172 13.55 18.29 21.72
N ASP A 173 12.31 18.18 22.17
CA ASP A 173 11.83 18.86 23.39
C ASP A 173 12.47 18.32 24.67
N GLU A 174 12.92 17.07 24.64
CA GLU A 174 13.52 16.38 25.79
C GLU A 174 15.05 16.22 25.66
N GLY A 175 15.60 16.47 24.47
CA GLY A 175 17.03 16.32 24.18
C GLY A 175 17.55 14.89 24.37
N ARG A 176 16.70 13.88 24.18
CA ARG A 176 17.06 12.46 24.35
C ARG A 176 16.58 11.60 23.19
N TYR A 177 17.05 10.35 23.19
CA TYR A 177 16.63 9.32 22.25
C TYR A 177 15.63 8.38 22.90
N GLU A 178 14.68 7.89 22.11
CA GLU A 178 13.79 6.81 22.49
C GLU A 178 13.68 5.74 21.40
N PRO A 179 13.40 4.47 21.75
CA PRO A 179 13.12 3.43 20.78
C PRO A 179 11.94 3.79 19.88
N VAL A 180 12.03 3.46 18.59
CA VAL A 180 10.95 3.57 17.61
C VAL A 180 10.75 2.23 16.93
N LEU A 181 9.51 1.74 16.94
CA LEU A 181 9.12 0.49 16.29
C LEU A 181 8.51 0.74 14.90
N SER A 182 7.67 1.78 14.79
CA SER A 182 7.00 2.18 13.56
C SER A 182 7.24 3.68 13.30
N PRO A 183 8.34 4.03 12.62
CA PRO A 183 8.63 5.41 12.23
C PRO A 183 7.50 5.97 11.36
N GLN A 184 7.14 7.23 11.58
CA GLN A 184 6.16 7.92 10.73
C GLN A 184 6.80 8.32 9.39
N PRO A 185 6.00 8.54 8.33
CA PRO A 185 6.49 9.08 7.08
C PRO A 185 7.32 10.36 7.29
N GLY A 186 8.51 10.42 6.67
CA GLY A 186 9.42 11.56 6.83
C GLY A 186 10.15 11.63 8.18
N GLU A 187 10.08 10.59 9.01
CA GLU A 187 10.87 10.47 10.24
C GLU A 187 12.22 9.80 9.96
N GLY A 188 13.30 10.45 10.37
CA GLY A 188 14.63 9.84 10.40
C GLY A 188 14.97 9.34 11.80
N PHE A 189 15.78 8.28 11.86
CA PHE A 189 16.14 7.61 13.10
C PHE A 189 17.55 7.00 13.01
N TRP A 190 18.12 6.74 14.18
CA TRP A 190 19.40 6.05 14.32
C TRP A 190 19.17 4.55 14.42
N LEU A 191 20.02 3.78 13.77
CA LEU A 191 20.11 2.34 14.00
C LEU A 191 21.58 1.92 14.07
N LEU A 192 21.87 0.92 14.90
CA LEU A 192 23.19 0.32 15.02
C LEU A 192 23.20 -1.00 14.23
N SER A 193 24.05 -1.14 13.23
CA SER A 193 24.19 -2.38 12.45
C SER A 193 25.43 -3.17 12.89
N SER A 194 25.28 -4.49 13.03
CA SER A 194 26.38 -5.42 13.36
C SER A 194 27.37 -5.63 12.21
N SER A 195 26.98 -5.30 10.99
CA SER A 195 27.80 -5.46 9.78
C SER A 195 27.32 -4.53 8.68
N ALA A 196 28.18 -4.21 7.72
CA ALA A 196 27.75 -3.54 6.50
C ALA A 196 26.86 -4.48 5.67
N THR A 197 25.75 -3.98 5.15
CA THR A 197 24.78 -4.75 4.35
C THR A 197 23.92 -3.81 3.50
N SER A 198 23.25 -4.37 2.50
CA SER A 198 22.19 -3.67 1.77
C SER A 198 20.87 -4.37 2.02
N VAL A 199 19.87 -3.60 2.43
CA VAL A 199 18.52 -4.08 2.73
C VAL A 199 17.59 -3.58 1.65
N THR A 200 16.80 -4.48 1.07
CA THR A 200 15.70 -4.13 0.17
C THR A 200 14.39 -4.22 0.93
N LEU A 201 13.62 -3.13 0.93
CA LEU A 201 12.28 -3.07 1.51
C LEU A 201 11.25 -2.74 0.43
N SER A 202 10.05 -3.27 0.61
CA SER A 202 8.88 -2.99 -0.24
C SER A 202 7.83 -2.23 0.54
N GLY A 203 7.20 -1.25 -0.10
CA GLY A 203 6.17 -0.44 0.54
C GLY A 203 5.42 0.44 -0.44
N MET A 204 4.53 1.27 0.10
CA MET A 204 3.88 2.31 -0.69
C MET A 204 4.86 3.47 -0.90
N ARG A 205 4.88 4.00 -2.13
CA ARG A 205 5.68 5.17 -2.49
C ARG A 205 5.36 6.34 -1.56
N LEU A 206 6.40 6.97 -1.02
CA LEU A 206 6.34 8.20 -0.24
C LEU A 206 6.66 9.38 -1.17
N GLU A 207 5.61 10.01 -1.70
CA GLU A 207 5.72 11.16 -2.60
C GLU A 207 5.81 12.49 -1.86
N GLY A 208 5.25 12.56 -0.66
CA GLY A 208 5.35 13.74 0.19
C GLY A 208 4.92 13.47 1.62
N TYR A 209 5.26 14.41 2.51
CA TYR A 209 4.82 14.39 3.91
C TYR A 209 4.85 15.79 4.52
N HIS A 210 4.12 15.95 5.62
CA HIS A 210 4.18 17.13 6.49
C HIS A 210 4.56 16.71 7.91
N ARG A 211 5.52 17.41 8.51
CA ARG A 211 5.92 17.18 9.91
C ARG A 211 5.96 18.47 10.69
N HIS A 212 5.26 18.47 11.82
CA HIS A 212 5.44 19.48 12.84
C HIS A 212 6.73 19.19 13.62
N LEU A 213 7.67 20.13 13.58
CA LEU A 213 8.98 20.01 14.18
C LEU A 213 9.16 21.08 15.26
N SER A 214 9.82 20.70 16.34
CA SER A 214 10.06 21.59 17.48
C SER A 214 11.27 22.48 17.23
N ARG A 215 11.41 23.54 18.03
CA ARG A 215 12.63 24.35 18.05
C ARG A 215 13.83 23.48 18.44
N GLY A 216 14.96 23.68 17.77
CA GLY A 216 16.21 22.97 18.04
C GLY A 216 16.51 21.93 16.96
N TRP A 217 17.30 20.92 17.33
CA TRP A 217 17.68 19.84 16.42
C TRP A 217 16.52 18.86 16.19
N ASN A 218 16.26 18.54 14.92
CA ASN A 218 15.28 17.56 14.49
C ASN A 218 15.90 16.64 13.45
N ILE A 219 15.34 15.43 13.30
CA ILE A 219 15.74 14.49 12.25
C ILE A 219 14.60 14.35 11.24
N LEU A 220 14.92 14.61 9.98
CA LEU A 220 14.06 14.43 8.81
C LEU A 220 14.44 13.16 8.06
N GLY A 221 13.45 12.54 7.43
CA GLY A 221 13.63 11.50 6.43
C GLY A 221 13.56 12.02 5.00
N ALA A 222 13.81 11.13 4.05
CA ALA A 222 13.72 11.42 2.62
C ALA A 222 12.50 10.75 1.98
N LEU A 223 12.15 11.20 0.77
CA LEU A 223 11.10 10.62 -0.07
C LEU A 223 11.59 9.36 -0.81
N SER A 224 10.71 8.73 -1.60
CA SER A 224 11.10 7.62 -2.49
C SER A 224 12.03 8.04 -3.63
N SER A 225 12.06 9.34 -3.97
CA SER A 225 12.96 9.93 -4.96
C SER A 225 13.80 11.06 -4.37
N PRO A 226 15.01 11.31 -4.91
CA PRO A 226 15.83 12.45 -4.50
C PRO A 226 15.03 13.76 -4.48
N TYR A 227 15.15 14.52 -3.39
CA TYR A 227 14.45 15.78 -3.21
C TYR A 227 15.44 16.91 -2.88
N PRO A 228 15.47 18.02 -3.64
CA PRO A 228 16.39 19.12 -3.37
C PRO A 228 16.14 19.78 -2.00
N ALA A 229 17.20 20.01 -1.23
CA ALA A 229 17.09 20.59 0.12
C ALA A 229 16.59 22.05 0.11
N ASP A 230 16.84 22.78 -0.98
CA ASP A 230 16.38 24.16 -1.20
C ASP A 230 14.89 24.25 -1.56
N SER A 231 14.26 23.11 -1.88
CA SER A 231 12.84 23.02 -2.22
C SER A 231 11.96 22.72 -1.00
N LEU A 232 12.56 22.49 0.17
CA LEU A 232 11.83 22.28 1.42
C LEU A 232 10.86 23.44 1.69
N CYS A 233 9.58 23.11 1.87
CA CYS A 233 8.57 24.11 2.21
C CYS A 233 8.44 24.17 3.74
N ILE A 234 8.89 25.28 4.32
CA ILE A 234 8.84 25.52 5.76
C ILE A 234 7.79 26.59 6.03
N SER A 235 6.77 26.24 6.82
CA SER A 235 5.68 27.15 7.13
C SER A 235 6.21 28.44 7.76
N GLU A 236 5.62 29.56 7.36
CA GLU A 236 5.98 30.92 7.80
C GLU A 236 7.39 31.38 7.40
N GLY A 237 8.11 30.60 6.58
CA GLY A 237 9.46 30.94 6.12
C GLY A 237 10.50 30.94 7.24
N ALA A 238 10.25 30.16 8.30
CA ALA A 238 11.13 30.06 9.45
C ALA A 238 12.58 29.75 9.04
N GLU A 239 13.52 30.46 9.64
CA GLU A 239 14.95 30.22 9.40
C GLU A 239 15.34 28.81 9.88
N HIS A 240 16.32 28.21 9.19
CA HIS A 240 16.85 26.90 9.53
C HIS A 240 18.34 26.78 9.17
N SER A 241 19.03 25.83 9.78
CA SER A 241 20.37 25.46 9.33
C SER A 241 20.33 24.72 7.99
N PRO A 242 21.48 24.57 7.31
CA PRO A 242 21.59 23.53 6.29
C PRO A 242 21.23 22.16 6.86
N LEU A 243 20.87 21.23 5.96
CA LEU A 243 20.69 19.83 6.32
C LEU A 243 22.04 19.16 6.50
N TYR A 244 22.16 18.30 7.50
CA TYR A 244 23.36 17.51 7.72
C TYR A 244 23.05 16.02 7.68
N ARG A 245 23.71 15.28 6.80
CA ARG A 245 23.68 13.82 6.77
C ARG A 245 24.85 13.25 7.57
N PHE A 246 24.66 12.06 8.13
CA PHE A 246 25.73 11.33 8.80
C PHE A 246 26.39 10.34 7.83
N ILE A 247 27.69 10.49 7.62
CA ILE A 247 28.49 9.57 6.82
C ILE A 247 29.05 8.49 7.74
N ALA A 248 28.41 7.32 7.75
CA ALA A 248 28.70 6.25 8.70
C ALA A 248 30.15 5.69 8.62
N PRO A 249 30.75 5.45 7.43
CA PRO A 249 32.13 4.95 7.36
C PRO A 249 33.15 5.92 7.98
N GLU A 250 33.00 7.23 7.74
CA GLU A 250 33.88 8.28 8.25
C GLU A 250 33.48 8.83 9.62
N ARG A 251 32.30 8.43 10.13
CA ARG A 251 31.71 8.89 11.39
C ARG A 251 31.68 10.42 11.53
N ARG A 252 31.30 11.11 10.46
CA ARG A 252 31.25 12.57 10.42
C ARG A 252 29.97 13.07 9.76
N TYR A 253 29.64 14.31 10.05
CA TYR A 253 28.54 15.01 9.39
C TYR A 253 29.03 15.75 8.16
N GLU A 254 28.17 15.80 7.15
CA GLU A 254 28.35 16.61 5.95
C GLU A 254 27.07 17.40 5.67
N MET A 255 27.22 18.59 5.12
CA MET A 255 26.08 19.32 4.56
C MET A 255 25.51 18.53 3.37
N ALA A 256 24.18 18.53 3.26
CA ALA A 256 23.46 17.86 2.18
C ALA A 256 22.58 18.87 1.43
N ASP A 257 22.77 18.94 0.12
CA ASP A 257 21.97 19.77 -0.79
C ASP A 257 20.78 19.00 -1.38
N THR A 258 20.68 17.69 -1.11
CA THR A 258 19.63 16.81 -1.59
C THR A 258 19.34 15.74 -0.56
N LEU A 259 18.07 15.54 -0.25
CA LEU A 259 17.60 14.40 0.53
C LEU A 259 17.54 13.19 -0.39
N LEU A 260 18.33 12.16 -0.08
CA LEU A 260 18.45 10.93 -0.83
C LEU A 260 17.63 9.82 -0.14
N PRO A 261 16.89 9.00 -0.90
CA PRO A 261 16.12 7.90 -0.34
C PRO A 261 16.96 6.99 0.57
N GLY A 262 16.47 6.71 1.78
CA GLY A 262 17.13 5.85 2.76
C GLY A 262 18.00 6.57 3.80
N ASP A 263 18.41 7.81 3.54
CA ASP A 263 19.24 8.60 4.46
C ASP A 263 18.37 9.41 5.43
N GLY A 264 18.88 9.65 6.65
CA GLY A 264 18.30 10.60 7.60
C GLY A 264 19.12 11.88 7.70
N TYR A 265 18.46 13.00 8.00
CA TYR A 265 19.04 14.34 7.95
C TYR A 265 18.76 15.13 9.22
N TRP A 266 19.79 15.71 9.80
CA TRP A 266 19.64 16.71 10.86
C TRP A 266 19.30 18.07 10.28
N ILE A 267 18.36 18.75 10.91
CA ILE A 267 18.02 20.15 10.69
C ILE A 267 17.89 20.85 12.03
N TYR A 268 18.44 22.06 12.14
CA TYR A 268 18.21 22.93 13.29
C TYR A 268 17.18 24.00 12.93
N LEU A 269 16.14 24.11 13.75
CA LEU A 269 15.08 25.10 13.61
C LEU A 269 15.16 26.14 14.73
N PHE A 270 15.01 27.42 14.38
CA PHE A 270 15.04 28.50 15.37
C PHE A 270 13.71 28.67 16.11
N GLU A 271 12.62 28.17 15.52
CA GLU A 271 11.27 28.17 16.07
C GLU A 271 10.51 26.89 15.67
N PRO A 272 9.49 26.46 16.42
CA PRO A 272 8.65 25.33 16.01
C PRO A 272 7.92 25.66 14.72
N THR A 273 7.96 24.76 13.74
CA THR A 273 7.36 24.99 12.42
C THR A 273 6.96 23.67 11.77
N THR A 274 6.10 23.74 10.76
CA THR A 274 5.75 22.60 9.91
C THR A 274 6.65 22.59 8.69
N VAL A 275 7.33 21.47 8.47
CA VAL A 275 8.13 21.21 7.27
C VAL A 275 7.36 20.26 6.37
N SER A 276 7.20 20.67 5.12
CA SER A 276 6.58 19.91 4.03
C SER A 276 7.62 19.56 2.98
N VAL A 277 7.59 18.32 2.52
CA VAL A 277 8.52 17.78 1.51
C VAL A 277 7.68 17.05 0.46
N GLY A 278 7.87 17.37 -0.82
CA GLY A 278 7.24 16.63 -1.92
C GLY A 278 5.84 17.08 -2.36
N ASP A 279 5.32 18.19 -1.83
CA ASP A 279 4.05 18.79 -2.27
C ASP A 279 4.19 19.70 -3.50
#